data_AF-A0AA36CAL7-F1
#
_entry.id   AF-A0AA36CAL7-F1
#
_cell.length_a   1.000
_cell.length_b   1.000
_cell.length_c   1.000
_cell.angle_alpha   90.00
_cell.angle_beta   90.00
_cell.angle_gamma   90.00
#
_symmetry.space_group_name_H-M   'P 1'
#
loop_
_entity.id
_entity.type
_entity.pdbx_description
1 polymer ?
#
loop_
_entity_poly.entity_id
_entity_poly.type
_entity_poly.pdbx_seq_one_letter_code
_entity_poly.pdbx_strand_id
1 'polypeptide(L)'
;MLDGERYIRKQIKPTSDRDGIMERYRLRRMDDLCVLQNKAPVWNEDTQSYVLNFHGRVTQASVKNFQIVHDIDPDYIVMQFGRVNDEQFTMDFRYPLSALQAFGIAMTSFHGKLACE
;
A
#
# COMPACT_ATOMS: atom_id res chain seq x y z
N MET A 1 16.85 3.82 6.07
CA MET A 1 16.27 4.80 5.12
C MET A 1 16.64 4.34 3.72
N LEU A 2 15.70 4.22 2.78
CA LEU A 2 16.05 4.19 1.36
C LEU A 2 16.89 5.44 1.12
N ASP A 3 18.10 5.27 0.59
CA ASP A 3 19.11 6.33 0.50
C ASP A 3 18.50 7.66 0.07
N GLY A 4 18.89 8.74 0.76
CA GLY A 4 18.46 10.11 0.50
C GLY A 4 18.85 10.66 -0.87
N GLU A 5 19.41 9.82 -1.75
CA GLU A 5 19.53 10.09 -3.17
C GLU A 5 18.15 9.99 -3.82
N ARG A 6 17.47 11.14 -3.90
CA ARG A 6 16.35 11.49 -4.80
C ARG A 6 15.98 10.37 -5.77
N TYR A 7 15.21 9.36 -5.34
CA TYR A 7 14.98 8.24 -6.26
C TYR A 7 14.17 8.73 -7.46
N ILE A 8 14.78 8.49 -8.62
CA ILE A 8 14.22 8.82 -9.91
C ILE A 8 13.37 7.63 -10.30
N ARG A 9 12.08 7.87 -10.51
CA ARG A 9 11.16 6.85 -11.00
C ARG A 9 11.73 6.25 -12.28
N LYS A 10 12.19 4.99 -12.22
CA LYS A 10 12.62 4.28 -13.41
C LYS A 10 11.41 3.95 -14.27
N GLN A 11 11.49 4.35 -15.54
CA GLN A 11 10.42 4.10 -16.48
C GLN A 11 10.46 2.63 -16.93
N ILE A 12 9.40 1.88 -16.66
CA ILE A 12 9.26 0.51 -17.13
C ILE A 12 8.35 0.54 -18.37
N LYS A 13 8.92 0.25 -19.54
CA LYS A 13 8.20 0.08 -20.82
C LYS A 13 8.41 -1.36 -21.31
N PRO A 14 7.53 -2.30 -20.92
CA PRO A 14 7.70 -3.70 -21.31
C PRO A 14 7.68 -3.85 -22.84
N THR A 15 8.67 -4.57 -23.38
CA THR A 15 8.72 -4.96 -24.80
C THR A 15 8.22 -6.39 -25.03
N SER A 16 8.10 -7.16 -23.96
CA SER A 16 7.52 -8.50 -23.89
C SER A 16 6.82 -8.71 -22.55
N ASP A 17 6.00 -9.76 -22.44
CA ASP A 17 5.32 -10.11 -21.17
C ASP A 17 6.30 -10.35 -20.01
N ARG A 18 7.52 -10.82 -20.32
CA ARG A 18 8.59 -11.05 -19.34
C ARG A 18 9.12 -9.77 -18.71
N ASP A 19 8.89 -8.63 -19.35
CA ASP A 19 9.41 -7.33 -18.91
C ASP A 19 8.43 -6.59 -17.98
N GLY A 20 7.20 -7.08 -17.84
CA GLY A 20 6.18 -6.51 -16.96
C GLY A 20 6.57 -6.56 -15.48
N ILE A 21 6.01 -5.65 -14.68
CA ILE A 21 6.31 -5.51 -13.24
C ILE A 21 6.08 -6.83 -12.50
N MET A 22 4.95 -7.49 -12.75
CA MET A 22 4.60 -8.74 -12.10
C MET A 22 5.57 -9.88 -12.42
N GLU A 23 5.99 -9.98 -13.67
CA GLU A 23 6.88 -11.07 -14.11
C GLU A 23 8.31 -10.85 -13.61
N ARG A 24 8.79 -9.60 -13.62
CA ARG A 24 10.05 -9.22 -12.97
C ARG A 24 10.05 -9.59 -11.48
N TYR A 25 8.96 -9.30 -10.77
CA TYR A 25 8.82 -9.67 -9.37
C TYR A 25 8.86 -11.20 -9.15
N ARG A 26 8.10 -11.98 -9.95
CA ARG A 26 8.10 -13.45 -9.87
C ARG A 26 9.48 -14.06 -10.13
N LEU A 27 10.20 -13.51 -11.10
CA LEU A 27 11.56 -13.93 -11.48
C LEU A 27 12.65 -13.36 -10.56
N ARG A 28 12.28 -12.67 -9.47
CA ARG A 28 13.20 -12.03 -8.52
C ARG A 28 14.14 -10.98 -9.15
N ARG A 29 13.77 -10.40 -10.28
CA ARG A 29 14.49 -9.30 -10.95
C ARG A 29 13.98 -7.96 -10.42
N MET A 30 14.44 -7.59 -9.22
CA MET A 30 13.88 -6.47 -8.46
C MET A 30 14.82 -5.26 -8.35
N ASP A 31 15.96 -5.25 -9.03
CA ASP A 31 16.96 -4.17 -8.94
C ASP A 31 16.39 -2.77 -9.27
N ASP A 32 15.36 -2.74 -10.14
CA ASP A 32 14.66 -1.53 -10.55
C ASP A 32 13.24 -1.42 -9.95
N LEU A 33 12.88 -2.29 -8.99
CA LEU A 33 11.54 -2.35 -8.39
C LEU A 33 11.57 -1.92 -6.92
N CYS A 34 10.68 -1.00 -6.56
CA CYS A 34 10.36 -0.73 -5.16
C CYS A 34 9.21 -1.66 -4.75
N VAL A 35 9.52 -2.66 -3.92
CA VAL A 35 8.54 -3.63 -3.42
C VAL A 35 7.98 -3.12 -2.11
N LEU A 36 6.66 -2.93 -2.06
CA LEU A 36 5.93 -2.48 -0.89
C LEU A 36 4.91 -3.53 -0.47
N GLN A 37 4.54 -3.52 0.79
CA GLN A 37 3.62 -4.50 1.37
C GLN A 37 2.66 -3.85 2.36
N ASN A 38 1.56 -4.54 2.65
CA ASN A 38 0.69 -4.14 3.75
C ASN A 38 1.45 -4.22 5.08
N LYS A 39 1.30 -3.19 5.92
CA LYS A 39 1.77 -3.20 7.31
C LYS A 39 0.99 -4.26 8.07
N ALA A 40 1.71 -5.14 8.77
CA ALA A 40 1.08 -6.11 9.65
C ALA A 40 0.38 -5.36 10.82
N PRO A 41 -0.86 -5.71 11.17
CA PRO A 41 -1.52 -5.11 12.31
C PRO A 41 -0.85 -5.55 13.61
N VAL A 42 -0.91 -4.71 14.63
CA VAL A 42 -0.33 -4.96 15.95
C VAL A 42 -1.44 -5.40 16.89
N TRP A 43 -1.15 -6.37 17.77
CA TRP A 43 -2.08 -6.77 18.81
C TRP A 43 -2.30 -5.62 19.80
N ASN A 44 -3.56 -5.29 20.06
CA ASN A 44 -3.97 -4.35 21.09
C ASN A 44 -4.66 -5.11 22.22
N GLU A 45 -4.05 -5.08 23.41
CA GLU A 45 -4.56 -5.78 24.61
C GLU A 45 -5.87 -5.19 25.13
N ASP A 46 -6.07 -3.87 25.04
CA ASP A 46 -7.27 -3.21 25.54
C ASP A 46 -8.50 -3.59 24.71
N THR A 47 -8.34 -3.69 23.39
CA THR A 47 -9.42 -4.05 22.46
C THR A 47 -9.47 -5.53 22.11
N GLN A 48 -8.52 -6.33 22.59
CA GLN A 48 -8.36 -7.76 22.29
C GLN A 48 -8.41 -8.06 20.78
N SER A 49 -7.73 -7.24 19.96
CA SER A 49 -7.79 -7.33 18.51
C SER A 49 -6.53 -6.83 17.81
N TYR A 50 -6.34 -7.24 16.57
CA TYR A 50 -5.27 -6.75 15.70
C TYR A 50 -5.67 -5.43 15.05
N VAL A 51 -4.90 -4.37 15.29
CA VAL A 51 -5.23 -3.01 14.85
C VAL A 51 -4.08 -2.35 14.09
N LEU A 52 -4.42 -1.37 13.25
CA LEU A 52 -3.50 -0.42 12.65
C LEU A 52 -3.80 0.98 13.20
N ASN A 53 -2.76 1.76 13.48
CA ASN A 53 -2.92 3.14 13.94
C ASN A 53 -2.99 4.10 12.74
N PHE A 54 -4.18 4.63 12.47
CA PHE A 54 -4.42 5.59 11.40
C PHE A 54 -4.41 7.05 11.87
N HIS A 55 -4.06 7.32 13.14
CA HIS A 55 -3.99 8.67 13.71
C HIS A 55 -5.27 9.51 13.47
N GLY A 56 -6.44 8.88 13.61
CA GLY A 56 -7.75 9.51 13.39
C GLY A 56 -8.13 9.77 11.93
N ARG A 57 -7.29 9.38 10.96
CA ARG A 57 -7.59 9.50 9.52
C ARG A 57 -8.62 8.48 9.05
N VAL A 58 -8.71 7.34 9.72
CA VAL A 58 -9.70 6.29 9.46
C VAL A 58 -10.55 6.14 10.71
N THR A 59 -11.87 6.21 10.55
CA THR A 59 -12.84 6.28 11.67
C THR A 59 -13.87 5.15 11.63
N GLN A 60 -13.97 4.39 10.53
CA GLN A 60 -14.86 3.26 10.43
C GLN A 60 -14.11 1.97 10.13
N ALA A 61 -14.57 0.86 10.72
CA ALA A 61 -14.06 -0.47 10.41
C ALA A 61 -14.39 -0.85 8.97
N SER A 62 -13.42 -1.42 8.27
CA SER A 62 -13.58 -1.93 6.91
C SER A 62 -12.42 -2.87 6.55
N VAL A 63 -12.69 -3.90 5.77
CA VAL A 63 -11.65 -4.73 5.12
C VAL A 63 -10.78 -3.91 4.13
N LYS A 64 -11.21 -2.70 3.78
CA LYS A 64 -10.49 -1.76 2.92
C LYS A 64 -9.52 -0.86 3.70
N ASN A 65 -9.42 -0.98 5.01
CA ASN A 65 -8.48 -0.19 5.80
C ASN A 65 -7.09 -0.83 5.75
N PHE A 66 -6.11 -0.15 5.17
CA PHE A 66 -4.75 -0.66 5.08
C PHE A 66 -3.69 0.45 5.10
N GLN A 67 -2.48 0.06 5.49
CA GLN A 67 -1.28 0.88 5.37
C GLN A 67 -0.26 0.10 4.53
N ILE A 68 0.42 0.80 3.61
CA ILE A 68 1.48 0.25 2.78
C ILE A 68 2.82 0.79 3.26
N VAL A 69 3.79 -0.10 3.42
CA VAL A 69 5.13 0.18 3.95
C VAL A 69 6.19 -0.54 3.14
N HIS A 70 7.44 -0.11 3.31
CA HIS A 70 8.61 -0.87 2.88
C HIS A 70 9.05 -1.80 4.02
N ASP A 71 9.62 -2.97 3.73
CA ASP A 71 10.06 -3.93 4.75
C ASP A 71 11.20 -3.40 5.64
N ILE A 72 12.15 -2.67 5.06
CA ILE A 72 13.28 -2.01 5.75
C ILE A 72 12.81 -0.94 6.76
N ASP A 73 11.67 -0.28 6.53
CA ASP A 73 11.16 0.79 7.40
C ASP A 73 9.63 0.71 7.53
N PRO A 74 9.11 -0.16 8.43
CA PRO A 74 7.68 -0.34 8.65
C PRO A 74 6.97 0.87 9.27
N ASP A 75 7.70 1.85 9.80
CA ASP A 75 7.13 3.05 10.40
C ASP A 75 6.98 4.20 9.39
N TYR A 76 7.73 4.14 8.29
CA TYR A 76 7.47 4.98 7.13
C TYR A 76 6.23 4.48 6.37
N ILE A 77 5.06 5.04 6.72
CA ILE A 77 3.80 4.78 6.02
C ILE A 77 3.84 5.44 4.63
N VAL A 78 4.09 4.64 3.59
CA VAL A 78 4.13 5.11 2.20
C VAL A 78 2.73 5.50 1.72
N MET A 79 1.71 4.75 2.12
CA MET A 79 0.32 5.06 1.83
C MET A 79 -0.57 4.54 2.94
N GLN A 80 -1.61 5.28 3.28
CA GLN A 80 -2.70 4.77 4.08
C GLN A 80 -4.03 5.09 3.44
N PHE A 81 -4.93 4.11 3.51
CA PHE A 81 -6.26 4.19 2.94
C PHE A 81 -7.26 3.60 3.93
N GLY A 82 -8.42 4.22 4.05
CA GLY A 82 -9.48 3.65 4.88
C GLY A 82 -10.74 4.49 4.93
N ARG A 83 -11.79 3.90 5.48
CA ARG A 83 -13.15 4.42 5.49
C ARG A 83 -13.33 5.47 6.59
N VAL A 84 -13.98 6.58 6.22
CA VAL A 84 -14.40 7.63 7.17
C VAL A 84 -15.92 7.83 7.22
N ASN A 85 -16.62 7.50 6.13
CA ASN A 85 -18.07 7.48 6.06
C ASN A 85 -18.54 6.37 5.11
N ASP A 86 -19.85 6.21 4.91
CA ASP A 86 -20.39 5.08 4.16
C ASP A 86 -19.81 4.94 2.76
N GLU A 87 -19.66 6.07 2.07
CA GLU A 87 -19.12 6.16 0.72
C GLU A 87 -17.88 7.06 0.63
N GLN A 88 -17.25 7.34 1.78
CA GLN A 88 -16.12 8.26 1.86
C GLN A 88 -14.91 7.59 2.48
N PHE A 89 -13.76 7.79 1.83
CA PHE A 89 -12.48 7.22 2.22
C PHE A 89 -11.41 8.31 2.23
N THR A 90 -10.46 8.20 3.13
CA THR A 90 -9.24 9.00 3.11
C THR A 90 -8.13 8.25 2.41
N MET A 91 -7.33 8.96 1.63
CA MET A 91 -6.12 8.42 1.00
C MET A 91 -4.97 9.39 1.20
N ASP A 92 -4.03 9.00 2.05
CA ASP A 92 -2.79 9.75 2.26
C ASP A 92 -1.64 8.95 1.62
N PHE A 93 -0.77 9.61 0.87
CA PHE A 93 0.39 8.96 0.26
C PHE A 93 1.62 9.84 0.38
N ARG A 94 2.77 9.19 0.44
CA ARG A 94 4.09 9.80 0.51
C ARG A 94 4.93 9.26 -0.64
N TYR A 95 6.08 9.88 -0.82
CA TYR A 95 7.14 9.36 -1.65
C TYR A 95 7.39 7.86 -1.35
N PRO A 96 7.58 6.97 -2.34
CA PRO A 96 7.79 7.25 -3.77
C PRO A 96 6.53 7.22 -4.65
N LEU A 97 5.33 7.11 -4.06
CA LEU A 97 4.10 7.04 -4.85
C LEU A 97 3.72 8.40 -5.45
N SER A 98 3.16 8.37 -6.65
CA SER A 98 2.37 9.49 -7.18
C SER A 98 0.89 9.31 -6.83
N ALA A 99 0.11 10.38 -6.94
CA ALA A 99 -1.34 10.33 -6.74
C ALA A 99 -2.01 9.27 -7.63
N LEU A 100 -1.60 9.15 -8.90
CA LEU A 100 -2.13 8.15 -9.83
C LEU A 100 -1.86 6.72 -9.36
N GLN A 101 -0.67 6.45 -8.85
CA GLN A 101 -0.33 5.12 -8.34
C GLN A 101 -1.09 4.80 -7.06
N ALA A 102 -1.12 5.73 -6.10
CA ALA A 102 -1.85 5.57 -4.86
C ALA A 102 -3.35 5.33 -5.14
N PHE A 103 -3.94 6.12 -6.04
CA PHE A 103 -5.33 5.95 -6.44
C PHE A 103 -5.58 4.59 -7.12
N GLY A 104 -4.71 4.18 -8.04
CA GLY A 104 -4.79 2.86 -8.67
C GLY A 104 -4.76 1.72 -7.65
N ILE A 105 -3.86 1.79 -6.66
CA ILE A 105 -3.79 0.83 -5.54
C ILE A 105 -5.11 0.85 -4.74
N ALA A 106 -5.61 2.02 -4.35
CA ALA A 106 -6.85 2.15 -3.60
C ALA A 106 -8.04 1.51 -4.33
N MET A 107 -8.17 1.76 -5.64
CA MET A 107 -9.23 1.17 -6.47
C MET A 107 -9.19 -0.36 -6.50
N THR A 108 -8.02 -0.99 -6.37
CA THR A 108 -7.94 -2.46 -6.30
C THR A 108 -8.62 -3.03 -5.05
N SER A 109 -8.75 -2.25 -3.97
CA SER A 109 -9.44 -2.67 -2.74
C SER A 109 -10.97 -2.70 -2.87
N PHE A 110 -11.52 -2.05 -3.91
CA PHE A 110 -12.95 -2.08 -4.21
C PHE A 110 -13.35 -3.25 -5.08
N HIS A 111 -12.39 -3.99 -5.66
CA HIS A 111 -12.68 -5.23 -6.34
C HIS A 111 -13.22 -6.23 -5.31
N GLY A 112 -14.50 -6.58 -5.42
CA GLY A 112 -15.14 -7.53 -4.54
C GLY A 112 -14.39 -8.86 -4.59
N LYS A 113 -13.80 -9.27 -3.46
CA LYS A 113 -13.81 -10.70 -3.19
C LYS A 113 -15.28 -11.05 -3.02
N LEU A 114 -15.79 -11.93 -3.88
CA LEU A 114 -17.09 -12.59 -3.73
C LEU A 114 -17.09 -13.43 -2.43
N ALA A 115 -17.09 -12.78 -1.27
CA ALA A 115 -17.36 -13.38 0.04
C ALA A 115 -17.25 -12.29 1.12
N CYS A 116 -18.36 -12.09 1.82
CA CYS A 116 -18.52 -11.38 3.09
C CYS A 116 -18.71 -9.85 2.98
N GLU A 117 -19.97 -9.47 2.78
CA GLU A 117 -20.61 -8.47 3.66
C GLU A 117 -20.61 -8.95 5.11
#